data_AF-A0A959G0E2-F1
#
_entry.id   AF-A0A959G0E2-F1
#
_cell.length_a   1.000
_cell.length_b   1.000
_cell.length_c   1.000
_cell.angle_alpha   90.00
_cell.angle_beta   90.00
_cell.angle_gamma   90.00
#
_symmetry.space_group_name_H-M   'P 1'
#
loop_
_entity.id
_entity.type
_entity.pdbx_description
1 polymer ?
#
loop_
_entity_poly.entity_id
_entity_poly.type
_entity_poly.pdbx_seq_one_letter_code
_entity_poly.pdbx_strand_id
1 'polypeptide(L)'
;YTGWSPYNYVFGNPVRLVDPNGEKPEDIIVIINKDAVYGAGHVGLLIGDDKSGWTYISKDGRADTDNDGNQNGTILSGGESRQTVLINEFNTLDDALNDERLSAAYDEGYRLETTPEQDEKAIEVATEDAKSKYSLFLSSCADTCTKALESVGFDGGGYQSDKKWVGVTYSDLPIKRYNQIVKNNPEGELIQIGTNKQKK
;
A
#
# COMPACT_ATOMS: atom_id res chain seq x y z
N TYR A 1 9.22 16.43 -48.51
CA TYR A 1 7.93 16.28 -47.81
C TYR A 1 8.08 15.23 -46.72
N THR A 2 7.43 15.54 -45.59
CA THR A 2 7.31 14.85 -44.30
C THR A 2 6.80 13.42 -44.38
N GLY A 3 7.10 12.63 -43.34
CA GLY A 3 6.46 11.35 -43.09
C GLY A 3 6.78 10.75 -41.72
N TRP A 4 6.42 11.44 -40.64
CA TRP A 4 6.13 10.77 -39.36
C TRP A 4 4.62 10.53 -39.34
N SER A 5 4.23 9.25 -39.22
CA SER A 5 2.81 8.86 -39.17
C SER A 5 2.28 9.08 -37.75
N PRO A 6 1.17 9.84 -37.57
CA PRO A 6 0.56 10.08 -36.25
C PRO A 6 -0.40 8.95 -35.81
N TYR A 7 -0.46 7.85 -36.55
CA TYR A 7 -1.49 6.82 -36.38
C TYR A 7 -1.02 5.63 -35.56
N ASN A 8 -0.82 5.81 -34.25
CA ASN A 8 -0.87 4.67 -33.33
C ASN A 8 -1.23 5.00 -31.88
N TYR A 9 -1.97 6.09 -31.63
CA TYR A 9 -2.28 6.54 -30.26
C TYR A 9 -3.77 6.75 -29.95
N VAL A 10 -4.62 5.99 -30.62
CA VAL A 10 -6.04 5.84 -30.24
C VAL A 10 -6.51 4.54 -30.87
N PHE A 11 -6.83 3.54 -30.05
CA PHE A 11 -7.42 2.24 -30.42
C PHE A 11 -8.79 2.44 -31.14
N GLY A 12 -8.79 3.08 -32.30
CA GLY A 12 -9.94 3.20 -33.19
C GLY A 12 -11.09 4.10 -32.74
N ASN A 13 -10.94 5.03 -31.78
CA ASN A 13 -12.03 5.94 -31.42
C ASN A 13 -11.60 7.40 -31.12
N PRO A 14 -11.39 8.23 -32.16
CA PRO A 14 -10.79 9.56 -32.03
C PRO A 14 -11.78 10.72 -31.79
N VAL A 15 -13.07 10.47 -31.49
CA VAL A 15 -14.09 11.53 -31.44
C VAL A 15 -14.43 12.00 -30.03
N ARG A 16 -13.90 11.36 -28.96
CA ARG A 16 -14.36 11.70 -27.59
C ARG A 16 -13.33 11.91 -26.49
N LEU A 17 -12.03 11.68 -26.70
CA LEU A 17 -11.02 11.90 -25.66
C LEU A 17 -9.73 12.43 -26.27
N VAL A 18 -9.61 13.75 -26.34
CA VAL A 18 -8.32 14.46 -26.38
C VAL A 18 -8.24 15.14 -25.02
N ASP A 19 -7.52 14.55 -24.07
CA ASP A 19 -7.21 15.15 -22.78
C ASP A 19 -5.98 16.08 -22.93
N PRO A 20 -6.14 17.41 -22.83
CA PRO A 20 -5.05 18.37 -22.98
C PRO A 20 -4.19 18.55 -21.71
N ASN A 21 -4.52 17.93 -20.57
CA ASN A 21 -3.80 18.07 -19.30
C ASN A 21 -3.05 16.79 -18.85
N GLY A 22 -3.39 15.61 -19.38
CA GLY A 22 -2.66 14.38 -19.08
C GLY A 22 -2.95 13.81 -17.68
N GLU A 23 -4.20 13.95 -17.22
CA GLU A 23 -4.75 13.42 -15.98
C GLU A 23 -5.06 11.93 -16.16
N LYS A 24 -4.03 11.10 -16.40
CA LYS A 24 -4.21 9.66 -16.22
C LYS A 24 -4.48 9.41 -14.73
N PRO A 25 -5.37 8.45 -14.38
CA PRO A 25 -5.44 8.02 -13.01
C PRO A 25 -4.07 7.45 -12.59
N GLU A 26 -3.59 7.90 -11.44
CA GLU A 26 -2.51 7.23 -10.70
C GLU A 26 -3.13 6.09 -9.89
N ASP A 27 -2.35 5.36 -9.10
CA ASP A 27 -2.86 4.18 -8.42
C ASP A 27 -2.37 4.06 -6.98
N ILE A 28 -3.28 3.64 -6.10
CA ILE A 28 -2.95 3.10 -4.79
C ILE A 28 -3.11 1.58 -4.83
N ILE A 29 -2.04 0.85 -4.54
CA ILE A 29 -2.03 -0.60 -4.43
C ILE A 29 -1.75 -0.99 -2.99
N VAL A 30 -2.72 -1.63 -2.34
CA VAL A 30 -2.51 -2.28 -1.05
C VAL A 30 -1.92 -3.66 -1.30
N ILE A 31 -0.72 -3.93 -0.82
CA ILE A 31 -0.02 -5.20 -1.00
C ILE A 31 -0.06 -6.03 0.28
N ILE A 32 -0.25 -7.35 0.16
CA ILE A 32 -0.41 -8.26 1.32
C ILE A 32 0.55 -9.46 1.28
N ASN A 33 1.15 -9.76 2.43
CA ASN A 33 1.74 -11.05 2.76
C ASN A 33 0.76 -11.80 3.64
N LYS A 34 0.19 -12.91 3.18
CA LYS A 34 -0.84 -13.65 3.92
C LYS A 34 -0.26 -14.52 5.03
N ASP A 35 0.97 -15.02 4.83
CA ASP A 35 1.63 -15.98 5.72
C ASP A 35 2.41 -15.28 6.86
N ALA A 36 2.56 -13.95 6.81
CA ALA A 36 3.27 -13.17 7.83
C ALA A 36 2.64 -13.32 9.23
N VAL A 37 3.50 -13.27 10.26
CA VAL A 37 3.14 -13.29 11.69
C VAL A 37 2.14 -14.43 12.00
N TYR A 38 2.53 -15.67 11.67
CA TYR A 38 1.72 -16.88 11.89
C TYR A 38 0.32 -16.81 11.23
N GLY A 39 0.22 -16.20 10.04
CA GLY A 39 -1.03 -16.08 9.27
C GLY A 39 -1.92 -14.90 9.65
N ALA A 40 -1.45 -13.97 10.49
CA ALA A 40 -2.14 -12.71 10.74
C ALA A 40 -2.07 -11.75 9.53
N GLY A 41 -1.06 -11.94 8.70
CA GLY A 41 -0.75 -11.16 7.51
C GLY A 41 0.03 -9.88 7.80
N HIS A 42 0.57 -9.28 6.74
CA HIS A 42 1.24 -7.98 6.76
C HIS A 42 0.83 -7.21 5.50
N VAL A 43 0.58 -5.91 5.63
CA VAL A 43 0.17 -5.07 4.49
C VAL A 43 1.11 -3.88 4.31
N GLY A 44 1.27 -3.43 3.07
CA GLY A 44 1.99 -2.22 2.70
C GLY A 44 1.25 -1.47 1.60
N LEU A 45 1.76 -0.29 1.24
CA LEU A 45 1.23 0.56 0.18
C LEU A 45 2.28 0.75 -0.92
N LEU A 46 1.81 0.66 -2.17
CA LEU A 46 2.48 1.20 -3.34
C LEU A 46 1.57 2.30 -3.91
N ILE A 47 2.11 3.50 -4.14
CA ILE A 47 1.33 4.66 -4.58
C ILE A 47 2.09 5.34 -5.73
N GLY A 48 1.41 5.68 -6.82
CA GLY A 48 1.96 6.44 -7.94
C GLY A 48 1.63 5.84 -9.32
N ASP A 49 2.43 6.19 -10.32
CA ASP A 49 2.31 5.67 -11.68
C ASP A 49 3.67 5.51 -12.39
N ASP A 50 3.67 4.94 -13.61
CA ASP A 50 4.89 4.71 -14.41
C ASP A 50 5.52 6.00 -15.01
N LYS A 51 4.94 7.18 -14.77
CA LYS A 51 5.45 8.48 -15.20
C LYS A 51 6.04 9.28 -14.04
N SER A 52 5.35 9.33 -12.91
CA SER A 52 5.74 10.05 -11.68
C SER A 52 6.62 9.19 -10.77
N GLY A 53 6.58 7.87 -10.96
CA GLY A 53 7.30 6.88 -10.18
C GLY A 53 6.42 6.34 -9.04
N TRP A 54 6.85 5.21 -8.49
CA TRP A 54 6.13 4.52 -7.44
C TRP A 54 6.80 4.70 -6.09
N THR A 55 5.98 5.05 -5.11
CA THR A 55 6.32 5.21 -3.71
C THR A 55 5.89 3.98 -2.91
N TYR A 56 6.83 3.36 -2.19
CA TYR A 56 6.52 2.24 -1.28
C TYR A 56 6.53 2.70 0.18
N ILE A 57 5.45 2.40 0.91
CA ILE A 57 5.31 2.71 2.33
C ILE A 57 4.86 1.47 3.10
N SER A 58 5.61 1.12 4.15
CA SER A 58 5.26 0.04 5.06
C SER A 58 5.62 0.38 6.51
N LYS A 59 4.76 -0.05 7.44
CA LYS A 59 4.95 0.10 8.89
C LYS A 59 5.16 -1.28 9.54
N ASP A 60 6.41 -1.69 9.59
CA ASP A 60 6.89 -3.06 9.85
C ASP A 60 7.05 -3.44 11.33
N GLY A 61 6.52 -2.66 12.27
CA GLY A 61 6.57 -2.97 13.70
C GLY A 61 7.24 -1.91 14.56
N ARG A 62 7.82 -2.33 15.70
CA ARG A 62 8.69 -1.49 16.52
C ARG A 62 10.15 -1.63 16.10
N ALA A 63 10.90 -0.53 16.14
CA ALA A 63 12.33 -0.51 15.88
C ALA A 63 13.12 -1.11 17.04
N ASP A 64 14.22 -1.77 16.70
CA ASP A 64 15.33 -2.10 17.59
C ASP A 64 16.28 -0.89 17.55
N THR A 65 16.26 -0.05 18.59
CA THR A 65 17.01 1.22 18.60
C THR A 65 18.37 1.11 19.31
N ASP A 66 18.63 -0.01 19.99
CA ASP A 66 19.90 -0.31 20.68
C ASP A 66 20.69 -1.46 20.04
N ASN A 67 20.17 -2.03 18.94
CA ASN A 67 20.74 -3.14 18.15
C ASN A 67 20.98 -4.40 19.00
N ASP A 68 20.13 -4.66 19.99
CA ASP A 68 20.23 -5.83 20.86
C ASP A 68 19.53 -7.09 20.30
N GLY A 69 18.88 -6.94 19.14
CA GLY A 69 18.10 -7.97 18.46
C GLY A 69 16.63 -8.02 18.91
N ASN A 70 16.20 -7.13 19.81
CA ASN A 70 14.85 -7.04 20.33
C ASN A 70 14.16 -5.74 19.89
N GLN A 71 12.83 -5.75 19.87
CA GLN A 71 12.06 -4.53 19.61
C GLN A 71 12.01 -3.65 20.86
N ASN A 72 12.28 -2.36 20.70
CA ASN A 72 12.33 -1.44 21.82
C ASN A 72 10.95 -0.96 22.25
N GLY A 73 10.81 -0.74 23.56
CA GLY A 73 9.54 -0.40 24.19
C GLY A 73 8.67 -1.63 24.51
N THR A 74 7.40 -1.41 24.82
CA THR A 74 6.48 -2.49 25.22
C THR A 74 5.18 -2.40 24.44
N ILE A 75 4.39 -3.48 24.51
CA ILE A 75 2.99 -3.51 24.10
C ILE A 75 2.21 -2.32 24.70
N LEU A 76 2.47 -1.97 25.97
CA LEU A 76 1.75 -0.93 26.70
C LEU A 76 2.28 0.48 26.48
N SER A 77 3.60 0.65 26.44
CA SER A 77 4.28 1.95 26.29
C SER A 77 4.45 2.38 24.84
N GLY A 78 4.22 1.46 23.90
CA GLY A 78 4.63 1.65 22.51
C GLY A 78 6.15 1.67 22.35
N GLY A 79 6.61 2.00 21.13
CA GLY A 79 8.02 2.14 20.76
C GLY A 79 8.20 2.98 19.49
N GLU A 80 9.45 3.26 19.12
CA GLU A 80 9.72 3.84 17.79
C GLU A 80 9.24 2.88 16.71
N SER A 81 8.68 3.42 15.64
CA SER A 81 8.22 2.63 14.51
C SER A 81 9.42 2.09 13.72
N ARG A 82 9.32 0.86 13.25
CA ARG A 82 10.13 0.35 12.15
C ARG A 82 9.31 0.58 10.89
N GLN A 83 9.77 1.45 10.01
CA GLN A 83 9.07 1.78 8.77
C GLN A 83 10.02 1.77 7.60
N THR A 84 9.47 1.46 6.44
CA THR A 84 10.11 1.60 5.15
C THR A 84 9.33 2.63 4.35
N VAL A 85 10.00 3.71 3.93
CA VAL A 85 9.41 4.77 3.09
C VAL A 85 10.40 5.02 1.96
N LEU A 86 10.03 4.59 0.75
CA LEU A 86 10.83 4.74 -0.48
C LEU A 86 10.03 5.62 -1.45
N ILE A 87 10.30 6.93 -1.43
CA ILE A 87 9.55 7.91 -2.24
C ILE A 87 10.09 7.88 -3.68
N ASN A 88 9.21 7.64 -4.66
CA ASN A 88 9.50 7.61 -6.10
C ASN A 88 10.76 6.80 -6.45
N GLU A 89 10.95 5.67 -5.76
CA GLU A 89 12.14 4.83 -5.88
C GLU A 89 12.08 3.97 -7.16
N PHE A 90 10.87 3.55 -7.55
CA PHE A 90 10.68 2.67 -8.70
C PHE A 90 10.11 3.46 -9.88
N ASN A 91 10.68 3.28 -11.07
CA ASN A 91 10.22 4.00 -12.26
C ASN A 91 8.92 3.42 -12.82
N THR A 92 8.71 2.11 -12.65
CA THR A 92 7.52 1.40 -13.13
C THR A 92 6.95 0.47 -12.07
N LEU A 93 5.68 0.08 -12.24
CA LEU A 93 5.05 -0.90 -11.36
C LEU A 93 5.79 -2.24 -11.43
N ASP A 94 6.24 -2.64 -12.61
CA ASP A 94 6.99 -3.88 -12.80
C ASP A 94 8.34 -3.84 -12.05
N ASP A 95 9.03 -2.69 -12.02
CA ASP A 95 10.24 -2.51 -11.21
C ASP A 95 9.94 -2.71 -9.72
N ALA A 96 8.84 -2.12 -9.23
CA ALA A 96 8.43 -2.26 -7.83
C ALA A 96 8.05 -3.71 -7.49
N LEU A 97 7.27 -4.37 -8.34
CA LEU A 97 6.78 -5.73 -8.11
C LEU A 97 7.87 -6.80 -8.26
N ASN A 98 8.94 -6.52 -9.00
CA ASN A 98 10.10 -7.41 -9.14
C ASN A 98 11.25 -7.11 -8.17
N ASP A 99 11.20 -6.00 -7.42
CA ASP A 99 12.17 -5.70 -6.38
C ASP A 99 12.17 -6.81 -5.31
N GLU A 100 13.35 -7.29 -4.92
CA GLU A 100 13.47 -8.41 -3.96
C GLU A 100 12.81 -8.10 -2.61
N ARG A 101 12.80 -6.83 -2.18
CA ARG A 101 12.16 -6.39 -0.93
C ARG A 101 10.65 -6.56 -0.97
N LEU A 102 10.03 -6.55 -2.15
CA LEU A 102 8.59 -6.66 -2.34
C LEU A 102 8.20 -8.05 -2.86
N SER A 103 8.82 -8.52 -3.93
CA SER A 103 8.53 -9.81 -4.59
C SER A 103 8.74 -11.03 -3.68
N ALA A 104 9.71 -10.99 -2.75
CA ALA A 104 9.89 -12.04 -1.77
C ALA A 104 9.00 -11.87 -0.54
N ALA A 105 8.51 -10.65 -0.30
CA ALA A 105 7.80 -10.28 0.91
C ALA A 105 6.28 -10.33 0.78
N TYR A 106 5.70 -10.16 -0.42
CA TYR A 106 4.25 -10.05 -0.64
C TYR A 106 3.73 -11.10 -1.62
N ASP A 107 2.46 -11.45 -1.49
CA ASP A 107 1.74 -12.46 -2.29
C ASP A 107 0.93 -11.84 -3.42
N GLU A 108 0.23 -10.73 -3.12
CA GLU A 108 -0.70 -10.09 -4.03
C GLU A 108 -0.91 -8.62 -3.64
N GLY A 109 -1.53 -7.86 -4.54
CA GLY A 109 -1.94 -6.48 -4.35
C GLY A 109 -3.38 -6.25 -4.76
N TYR A 110 -4.00 -5.21 -4.21
CA TYR A 110 -5.30 -4.70 -4.65
C TYR A 110 -5.14 -3.25 -5.07
N ARG A 111 -5.34 -2.99 -6.36
CA ARG A 111 -5.15 -1.70 -7.02
C ARG A 111 -6.46 -0.93 -7.06
N LEU A 112 -6.38 0.34 -6.67
CA LEU A 112 -7.46 1.32 -6.74
C LEU A 112 -6.96 2.48 -7.59
N GLU A 113 -7.73 2.86 -8.61
CA GLU A 113 -7.43 4.00 -9.47
C GLU A 113 -7.70 5.31 -8.71
N THR A 114 -6.73 6.22 -8.72
CA THR A 114 -6.71 7.50 -8.01
C THR A 114 -6.37 8.66 -8.95
N THR A 115 -6.50 9.89 -8.48
CA THR A 115 -5.93 11.08 -9.13
C THR A 115 -4.57 11.44 -8.50
N PRO A 116 -3.73 12.23 -9.20
CA PRO A 116 -2.46 12.69 -8.62
C PRO A 116 -2.60 13.41 -7.27
N GLU A 117 -3.68 14.18 -7.08
CA GLU A 117 -3.94 14.86 -5.80
C GLU A 117 -4.33 13.87 -4.69
N GLN A 118 -4.98 12.76 -5.04
CA GLN A 118 -5.26 11.69 -4.10
C GLN A 118 -3.96 10.99 -3.69
N ASP A 119 -3.07 10.70 -4.64
CA ASP A 119 -1.79 10.05 -4.37
C ASP A 119 -0.89 10.89 -3.49
N GLU A 120 -0.73 12.18 -3.77
CA GLU A 120 0.03 13.11 -2.93
C GLU A 120 -0.48 13.09 -1.48
N LYS A 121 -1.80 13.19 -1.32
CA LYS A 121 -2.45 13.17 0.00
C LYS A 121 -2.29 11.84 0.72
N ALA A 122 -2.45 10.72 0.01
CA ALA A 122 -2.28 9.39 0.57
C ALA A 122 -0.83 9.14 1.00
N ILE A 123 0.15 9.57 0.19
CA ILE A 123 1.58 9.49 0.51
C ILE A 123 1.91 10.31 1.76
N GLU A 124 1.40 11.55 1.86
CA GLU A 124 1.59 12.41 3.03
C GLU A 124 1.07 11.72 4.29
N VAL A 125 -0.21 11.34 4.30
CA VAL A 125 -0.88 10.71 5.45
C VAL A 125 -0.21 9.39 5.84
N ALA A 126 0.11 8.54 4.85
CA ALA A 126 0.76 7.26 5.09
C ALA A 126 2.18 7.45 5.64
N THR A 127 2.93 8.43 5.14
CA THR A 127 4.30 8.71 5.59
C THR A 127 4.31 9.26 7.01
N GLU A 128 3.41 10.19 7.33
CA GLU A 128 3.26 10.72 8.68
C GLU A 128 2.87 9.62 9.67
N ASP A 129 1.90 8.78 9.30
CA ASP A 129 1.49 7.66 10.14
C ASP A 129 2.61 6.63 10.29
N ALA A 130 3.32 6.28 9.22
CA ALA A 130 4.44 5.34 9.24
C ALA A 130 5.55 5.77 10.22
N LYS A 131 5.84 7.09 10.28
CA LYS A 131 6.84 7.68 11.18
C LYS A 131 6.34 7.88 12.61
N SER A 132 5.03 7.90 12.84
CA SER A 132 4.46 8.08 14.17
C SER A 132 4.75 6.90 15.11
N LYS A 133 4.83 7.17 16.42
CA LYS A 133 5.13 6.15 17.44
C LYS A 133 4.15 4.98 17.35
N TYR A 134 4.70 3.79 17.53
CA TYR A 134 3.99 2.53 17.42
C TYR A 134 3.30 2.16 18.73
N SER A 135 2.03 1.75 18.70
CA SER A 135 1.35 1.13 19.85
C SER A 135 0.43 -0.01 19.41
N LEU A 136 0.60 -1.18 20.06
CA LEU A 136 -0.18 -2.43 19.98
C LEU A 136 -0.30 -3.11 18.59
N PHE A 137 0.15 -4.37 18.59
CA PHE A 137 0.46 -5.23 17.44
C PHE A 137 -0.69 -5.45 16.45
N LEU A 138 -0.33 -5.64 15.17
CA LEU A 138 -1.16 -5.93 13.98
C LEU A 138 -1.93 -4.76 13.38
N SER A 139 -2.37 -3.80 14.19
CA SER A 139 -3.12 -2.66 13.67
C SER A 139 -2.23 -1.65 12.94
N SER A 140 -0.96 -1.47 13.29
CA SER A 140 -0.15 -0.37 12.72
C SER A 140 0.00 -0.33 11.19
N CYS A 141 0.30 -1.46 10.53
CA CYS A 141 0.47 -1.48 9.07
C CYS A 141 -0.88 -1.35 8.35
N ALA A 142 -1.87 -2.05 8.88
CA ALA A 142 -3.23 -2.00 8.40
C ALA A 142 -3.87 -0.63 8.65
N ASP A 143 -3.55 0.06 9.75
CA ASP A 143 -4.00 1.40 10.10
C ASP A 143 -3.37 2.44 9.17
N THR A 144 -2.07 2.30 8.85
CA THR A 144 -1.42 3.14 7.83
C THR A 144 -2.15 3.01 6.49
N CYS A 145 -2.47 1.78 6.06
CA CYS A 145 -3.26 1.54 4.84
C CYS A 145 -4.68 2.12 4.94
N THR A 146 -5.38 1.88 6.05
CA THR A 146 -6.73 2.40 6.31
C THR A 146 -6.75 3.92 6.22
N LYS A 147 -5.83 4.60 6.91
CA LYS A 147 -5.75 6.07 6.92
C LYS A 147 -5.44 6.64 5.55
N ALA A 148 -4.52 6.02 4.81
CA ALA A 148 -4.20 6.45 3.45
C ALA A 148 -5.44 6.40 2.54
N LEU A 149 -6.13 5.26 2.52
CA LEU A 149 -7.33 5.05 1.72
C LEU A 149 -8.49 5.96 2.12
N GLU A 150 -8.78 6.07 3.42
CA GLU A 150 -9.85 6.94 3.92
C GLU A 150 -9.54 8.42 3.65
N SER A 151 -8.28 8.82 3.62
CA SER A 151 -7.89 10.20 3.31
C SER A 151 -8.29 10.62 1.88
N VAL A 152 -8.38 9.66 0.95
CA VAL A 152 -8.70 9.90 -0.46
C VAL A 152 -10.12 9.46 -0.85
N GLY A 153 -10.90 8.96 0.10
CA GLY A 153 -12.32 8.63 -0.08
C GLY A 153 -12.62 7.15 -0.35
N PHE A 154 -11.63 6.26 -0.25
CA PHE A 154 -11.85 4.81 -0.29
C PHE A 154 -12.17 4.24 1.09
N ASP A 155 -12.80 3.07 1.11
CA ASP A 155 -13.04 2.33 2.34
C ASP A 155 -11.74 1.64 2.79
N GLY A 156 -11.18 2.09 3.91
CA GLY A 156 -9.95 1.55 4.49
C GLY A 156 -10.10 0.20 5.20
N GLY A 157 -11.26 -0.48 5.07
CA GLY A 157 -11.55 -1.77 5.69
C GLY A 157 -12.14 -1.67 7.10
N GLY A 158 -12.31 -0.46 7.65
CA GLY A 158 -13.02 -0.17 8.90
C GLY A 158 -12.35 -0.68 10.18
N TYR A 159 -11.93 0.26 11.03
CA TYR A 159 -11.68 0.02 12.46
C TYR A 159 -13.03 0.10 13.22
N GLN A 160 -13.58 -1.01 13.71
CA GLN A 160 -14.76 -0.94 14.60
C GLN A 160 -14.32 -0.47 16.00
N SER A 161 -14.52 0.81 16.29
CA SER A 161 -14.21 1.46 17.58
C SER A 161 -15.01 0.94 18.78
N ASP A 162 -15.90 -0.02 18.59
CA ASP A 162 -16.96 -0.34 19.54
C ASP A 162 -16.61 -1.59 20.36
N LYS A 163 -15.46 -1.55 21.05
CA LYS A 163 -15.16 -2.23 22.34
C LYS A 163 -13.67 -2.11 22.68
N LYS A 164 -13.31 -1.03 23.39
CA LYS A 164 -12.09 -0.99 24.22
C LYS A 164 -12.23 -1.99 25.37
N TRP A 165 -11.81 -3.23 25.16
CA TRP A 165 -11.39 -4.14 26.22
C TRP A 165 -10.03 -4.72 25.83
N VAL A 166 -9.19 -4.92 26.84
CA VAL A 166 -7.78 -5.32 26.72
C VAL A 166 -7.67 -6.65 25.95
N GLY A 167 -7.46 -6.57 24.64
CA GLY A 167 -7.32 -7.73 23.76
C GLY A 167 -7.53 -7.32 22.31
N VAL A 168 -6.52 -7.57 21.46
CA VAL A 168 -6.55 -7.40 20.00
C VAL A 168 -7.90 -7.92 19.48
N THR A 169 -8.71 -7.05 18.89
CA THR A 169 -10.00 -7.48 18.35
C THR A 169 -9.75 -8.23 17.05
N TYR A 170 -10.59 -9.23 16.75
CA TYR A 170 -10.39 -10.14 15.61
C TYR A 170 -10.41 -9.39 14.26
N SER A 171 -10.91 -8.15 14.18
CA SER A 171 -10.89 -7.22 13.03
C SER A 171 -9.56 -6.47 12.84
N ASP A 172 -8.64 -6.54 13.80
CA ASP A 172 -7.37 -5.82 13.73
C ASP A 172 -6.32 -6.51 12.84
N LEU A 173 -6.55 -7.77 12.44
CA LEU A 173 -5.59 -8.53 11.64
C LEU A 173 -5.45 -7.94 10.22
N PRO A 174 -4.21 -7.69 9.74
CA PRO A 174 -3.95 -7.18 8.40
C PRO A 174 -4.65 -7.94 7.30
N ILE A 175 -4.66 -9.28 7.36
CA ILE A 175 -5.34 -10.10 6.34
C ILE A 175 -6.85 -9.85 6.26
N LYS A 176 -7.50 -9.57 7.39
CA LYS A 176 -8.94 -9.27 7.38
C LYS A 176 -9.21 -7.84 6.96
N ARG A 177 -8.36 -6.89 7.36
CA ARG A 177 -8.41 -5.51 6.87
C ARG A 177 -8.33 -5.47 5.35
N TYR A 178 -7.34 -6.17 4.80
CA TYR A 178 -7.16 -6.32 3.37
C TYR A 178 -8.39 -6.92 2.69
N ASN A 179 -8.92 -8.03 3.22
CA ASN A 179 -10.14 -8.64 2.67
C ASN A 179 -11.36 -7.70 2.73
N GLN A 180 -11.44 -6.82 3.74
CA GLN A 180 -12.48 -5.80 3.83
C GLN A 180 -12.28 -4.68 2.81
N ILE A 181 -11.05 -4.19 2.62
CA ILE A 181 -10.70 -3.24 1.56
C ILE A 181 -11.10 -3.79 0.20
N VAL A 182 -10.72 -5.04 -0.12
CA VAL A 182 -11.09 -5.71 -1.38
C VAL A 182 -12.60 -5.79 -1.55
N LYS A 183 -13.33 -6.14 -0.48
CA LYS A 183 -14.79 -6.29 -0.51
C LYS A 183 -15.54 -4.97 -0.65
N ASN A 184 -15.05 -3.93 0.02
CA ASN A 184 -15.77 -2.66 0.16
C ASN A 184 -15.48 -1.69 -0.99
N ASN A 185 -14.40 -1.91 -1.75
CA ASN A 185 -14.03 -1.12 -2.93
C ASN A 185 -14.09 -2.02 -4.19
N PRO A 186 -15.28 -2.45 -4.65
CA PRO A 186 -15.44 -3.44 -5.73
C PRO A 186 -14.93 -2.99 -7.11
N GLU A 187 -14.60 -1.71 -7.27
CA GLU A 187 -14.00 -1.12 -8.48
C GLU A 187 -12.52 -1.43 -8.65
N GLY A 188 -11.85 -1.92 -7.61
CA GLY A 188 -10.43 -2.24 -7.65
C GLY A 188 -10.08 -3.54 -8.40
N GLU A 189 -8.79 -3.71 -8.66
CA GLU A 189 -8.23 -4.85 -9.39
C GLU A 189 -7.24 -5.64 -8.53
N LEU A 190 -7.37 -6.98 -8.54
CA LEU A 190 -6.38 -7.86 -7.92
C LEU A 190 -5.15 -8.02 -8.81
N ILE A 191 -3.97 -7.80 -8.24
CA ILE A 191 -2.67 -7.97 -8.89
C ILE A 191 -1.90 -9.08 -8.19
N GLN A 192 -1.25 -9.96 -8.95
CA GLN A 192 -0.38 -10.99 -8.38
C GLN A 192 1.04 -10.46 -8.21
N ILE A 193 1.68 -10.76 -7.08
CA ILE A 193 3.05 -10.33 -6.78
C ILE A 193 3.90 -11.58 -6.56
N GLY A 194 5.00 -11.69 -7.29
CA GLY A 194 5.95 -12.79 -7.15
C GLY A 194 5.39 -14.16 -7.58
N THR A 195 5.71 -14.59 -8.81
CA THR A 195 5.37 -15.94 -9.29
C THR A 195 6.29 -17.06 -8.78
N ASN A 196 7.26 -16.77 -7.91
CA ASN A 196 8.30 -17.74 -7.53
C ASN A 196 8.52 -17.83 -6.01
N LYS A 197 7.47 -18.11 -5.22
CA LYS A 197 7.67 -18.74 -3.91
C LYS A 197 8.14 -20.18 -4.12
N GLN A 198 9.44 -20.39 -4.37
CA GLN A 198 10.07 -21.66 -3.99
C GLN A 198 10.06 -21.71 -2.46
N LYS A 199 8.94 -22.15 -1.88
CA LYS A 199 8.83 -22.52 -0.48
C LYS A 199 9.88 -23.62 -0.24
N LYS A 200 11.00 -23.27 0.39
CA LYS A 200 11.94 -24.24 0.96
C LYS A 200 11.35 -24.83 2.24
#